data_AF-A0A954KQ74-F1
#
_entry.id   AF-A0A954KQ74-F1
#
_cell.length_a   1.000
_cell.length_b   1.000
_cell.length_c   1.000
_cell.angle_alpha   90.00
_cell.angle_beta   90.00
_cell.angle_gamma   90.00
#
_symmetry.space_group_name_H-M   'P 1'
#
loop_
_entity.id
_entity.type
_entity.pdbx_description
1 polymer ?
#
loop_
_entity_poly.entity_id
_entity_poly.type
_entity_poly.pdbx_seq_one_letter_code
_entity_poly.pdbx_strand_id
1 'polypeptide(L)'
;GFRDDFFIDQVDHEFCLRTRANSRRVAISAKPVMQHSVGGWRGPRVPLLGWELPDHSALRKYYITRNSIAIAMNYWRKEPVWCLVRLTRLFAGVTSIVLFEPEKAKKIRAFATGLGDGLQGRMGKCSHDWLRPV
;
A
#
# COMPACT_ATOMS: atom_id res chain seq x y z
N GLY A 1 5.17 11.77 -15.86
CA GLY A 1 4.73 12.27 -14.55
C GLY A 1 4.48 11.11 -13.60
N PHE A 2 3.64 11.34 -12.59
CA PHE A 2 3.08 10.28 -11.76
C PHE A 2 2.02 9.47 -12.52
N ARG A 3 1.68 8.30 -11.99
CA ARG A 3 0.65 7.41 -12.52
C ARG A 3 -0.71 7.76 -11.92
N ASP A 4 -1.53 8.49 -12.68
CA ASP A 4 -2.87 8.91 -12.21
C ASP A 4 -3.81 7.73 -11.99
N ASP A 5 -3.57 6.62 -12.69
CA ASP A 5 -4.34 5.38 -12.57
C ASP A 5 -4.09 4.63 -11.25
N PHE A 6 -3.03 4.96 -10.51
CA PHE A 6 -2.88 4.48 -9.13
C PHE A 6 -3.90 5.16 -8.19
N PHE A 7 -4.39 6.34 -8.57
CA PHE A 7 -5.28 7.23 -7.82
C PHE A 7 -4.69 7.70 -6.49
N ILE A 8 -4.48 6.78 -5.54
CA ILE A 8 -3.82 7.03 -4.25
C ILE A 8 -2.97 5.81 -3.87
N ASP A 9 -2.05 6.00 -2.92
CA ASP A 9 -1.11 4.98 -2.41
C ASP A 9 -0.12 4.42 -3.41
N GLN A 10 1.13 4.30 -2.98
CA GLN A 10 2.23 3.71 -3.75
C GLN A 10 2.60 4.45 -5.05
N VAL A 11 1.97 5.59 -5.34
CA VAL A 11 2.26 6.44 -6.50
C VAL A 11 3.71 6.92 -6.48
N ASP A 12 4.18 7.31 -5.30
CA ASP A 12 5.54 7.73 -5.01
C ASP A 12 6.55 6.57 -5.14
N HIS A 13 6.21 5.40 -4.59
CA HIS A 13 7.04 4.20 -4.64
C HIS A 13 7.19 3.70 -6.08
N GLU A 14 6.10 3.69 -6.85
CA GLU A 14 6.13 3.37 -8.29
C GLU A 14 7.08 4.31 -9.03
N PHE A 15 6.98 5.61 -8.78
CA PHE A 15 7.83 6.60 -9.45
C PHE A 15 9.31 6.39 -9.13
N CYS A 16 9.64 6.12 -7.87
CA CYS A 16 11.01 5.82 -7.44
C CYS A 16 11.55 4.54 -8.07
N LEU A 17 10.76 3.46 -8.10
CA LEU A 17 11.14 2.20 -8.73
C LEU A 17 11.30 2.35 -10.23
N ARG A 18 10.39 3.06 -10.89
CA ARG A 18 10.48 3.37 -12.33
C ARG A 18 11.74 4.17 -12.65
N THR A 19 12.10 5.12 -11.78
CA THR A 19 13.31 5.93 -11.93
C THR A 19 14.56 5.05 -11.82
N ARG A 20 14.64 4.20 -10.80
CA ARG A 20 15.75 3.25 -10.61
C ARG A 20 15.85 2.22 -11.74
N ALA A 21 14.70 1.70 -12.19
CA ALA A 21 14.57 0.77 -13.30
C ALA A 21 15.02 1.34 -14.67
N ASN A 22 15.23 2.67 -14.74
CA ASN A 22 15.80 3.39 -15.88
C ASN A 22 17.21 3.94 -15.58
N SER A 23 17.95 3.27 -14.69
CA SER A 23 19.34 3.57 -14.33
C SER A 23 19.57 4.96 -13.74
N ARG A 24 18.53 5.57 -13.15
CA ARG A 24 18.64 6.85 -12.43
C ARG A 24 18.69 6.62 -10.93
N ARG A 25 19.24 7.59 -10.21
CA ARG A 25 19.38 7.52 -8.74
C ARG A 25 18.18 8.14 -8.05
N VAL A 26 17.77 7.51 -6.95
CA VAL A 26 16.83 8.06 -5.97
C VAL A 26 17.62 8.28 -4.69
N ALA A 27 17.58 9.50 -4.15
CA ALA A 27 18.33 9.90 -2.97
C ALA A 27 17.39 10.46 -1.90
N ILE A 28 17.80 10.34 -0.64
CA ILE A 28 17.08 10.88 0.52
C ILE A 28 18.01 11.90 1.20
N SER A 29 17.47 13.08 1.51
CA SER A 29 18.20 14.09 2.29
C SER A 29 18.21 13.68 3.76
N ALA A 30 19.39 13.64 4.38
CA ALA A 30 19.52 13.47 5.83
C ALA A 30 19.18 14.74 6.62
N LYS A 31 19.05 15.89 5.94
CA LYS A 31 18.64 17.15 6.56
C LYS A 31 17.12 17.24 6.65
N PRO A 32 16.55 17.68 7.78
CA PRO A 32 15.11 17.93 7.90
C PRO A 32 14.74 19.19 7.09
N VAL A 33 14.30 18.97 5.86
CA VAL A 33 13.94 20.04 4.91
C VAL A 33 12.44 20.35 4.88
N MET A 34 11.63 19.52 5.53
CA MET A 34 10.18 19.66 5.59
C MET A 34 9.67 19.18 6.94
N GLN A 35 8.77 19.95 7.55
CA GLN A 35 7.98 19.50 8.68
C GLN A 35 6.65 18.96 8.16
N HIS A 36 6.34 17.72 8.51
CA HIS A 36 5.04 17.12 8.22
C HIS A 36 4.60 16.27 9.41
N SER A 37 3.31 16.27 9.71
CA SER A 37 2.71 15.32 10.63
C SER A 37 2.18 14.13 9.85
N VAL A 38 2.57 12.91 10.22
CA VAL A 38 1.77 11.74 9.84
C VAL A 38 0.44 11.88 10.58
N GLY A 39 -0.69 11.79 9.87
CA GLY A 39 -2.01 11.91 10.49
C GLY A 39 -2.16 10.98 11.69
N GLY A 40 -3.03 11.33 12.64
CA GLY A 40 -3.14 10.61 13.92
C GLY A 40 -3.28 9.11 13.75
N TRP A 41 -2.41 8.36 14.41
CA TRP A 41 -2.48 6.90 14.49
C TRP A 41 -3.69 6.55 15.35
N ARG A 42 -4.75 6.05 14.73
CA ARG A 42 -6.00 5.67 15.43
C ARG A 42 -6.24 4.16 15.44
N GLY A 43 -5.24 3.37 15.07
CA GLY A 43 -5.39 1.93 14.95
C GLY A 43 -5.12 1.16 16.23
N PRO A 44 -5.44 -0.14 16.20
CA PRO A 44 -5.27 -1.01 17.35
C PRO A 44 -3.80 -1.06 17.75
N ARG A 45 -3.55 -0.98 19.06
CA ARG A 45 -2.22 -1.18 19.64
C ARG A 45 -1.88 -2.66 19.54
N VAL A 46 -0.72 -2.98 18.99
CA VAL A 46 -0.17 -4.34 19.06
C VAL A 46 0.49 -4.47 20.43
N PRO A 47 -0.08 -5.23 21.40
CA PRO A 47 0.39 -5.21 22.79
C PRO A 47 1.83 -5.70 22.94
N LEU A 48 2.27 -6.59 22.02
CA LEU A 48 3.59 -7.21 22.06
C LEU A 48 4.71 -6.33 21.47
N LEU A 49 4.37 -5.33 20.64
CA LEU A 49 5.37 -4.46 19.99
C LEU A 49 5.29 -3.00 20.45
N GLY A 50 4.24 -2.60 21.18
CA GLY A 50 4.04 -1.20 21.60
C GLY A 50 3.79 -0.22 20.45
N TRP A 51 3.51 -0.73 19.24
CA TRP A 51 3.30 0.09 18.05
C TRP A 51 1.79 0.22 17.78
N GLU A 52 1.35 1.44 17.51
CA GLU A 52 0.02 1.69 16.96
C GLU A 52 0.05 1.34 15.47
N LEU A 53 -0.89 0.50 15.02
CA LEU A 53 -1.01 0.23 13.59
C LEU A 53 -1.71 1.40 12.90
N PRO A 54 -1.37 1.74 11.65
CA PRO A 54 -2.17 2.68 10.88
C PRO A 54 -3.56 2.08 10.64
N ASP A 55 -4.61 2.71 11.17
CA ASP A 55 -6.00 2.33 10.83
C ASP A 55 -6.34 2.88 9.45
N HIS A 56 -6.12 2.06 8.44
CA HIS A 56 -6.52 2.37 7.09
C HIS A 56 -7.95 1.86 6.85
N SER A 57 -8.79 2.72 6.28
CA SER A 57 -10.12 2.33 5.82
C SER A 57 -10.05 1.15 4.83
N ALA A 58 -11.15 0.41 4.70
CA ALA A 58 -11.23 -0.70 3.74
C ALA A 58 -10.82 -0.25 2.31
N LEU A 59 -11.24 0.94 1.89
CA LEU A 59 -10.85 1.53 0.60
C LEU A 59 -9.33 1.73 0.48
N ARG A 60 -8.69 2.22 1.54
CA ARG A 60 -7.24 2.42 1.58
C ARG A 60 -6.50 1.08 1.52
N LYS A 61 -6.96 0.06 2.26
CA LYS A 61 -6.41 -1.31 2.18
C LYS A 61 -6.55 -1.88 0.76
N TYR A 62 -7.67 -1.64 0.09
CA TYR A 62 -7.86 -2.02 -1.32
C TYR A 62 -6.78 -1.40 -2.23
N TYR A 63 -6.59 -0.08 -2.20
CA TYR A 63 -5.59 0.59 -3.05
C TYR A 63 -4.16 0.18 -2.72
N ILE A 64 -3.82 0.10 -1.43
CA ILE A 64 -2.53 -0.41 -0.96
C ILE A 64 -2.26 -1.79 -1.56
N THR A 65 -3.22 -2.71 -1.48
CA THR A 65 -3.05 -4.07 -2.02
C THR A 65 -2.94 -4.06 -3.53
N ARG A 66 -3.92 -3.50 -4.22
CA ARG A 66 -3.96 -3.46 -5.69
C ARG A 66 -2.68 -2.88 -6.28
N ASN A 67 -2.27 -1.72 -5.78
CA ASN A 67 -1.11 -1.01 -6.31
C ASN A 67 0.21 -1.74 -5.94
N SER A 68 0.29 -2.38 -4.78
CA SER A 68 1.47 -3.20 -4.43
C SER A 68 1.64 -4.40 -5.34
N ILE A 69 0.54 -5.07 -5.68
CA ILE A 69 0.55 -6.21 -6.61
C ILE A 69 0.94 -5.74 -8.02
N ALA A 70 0.35 -4.65 -8.50
CA ALA A 70 0.72 -4.06 -9.77
C ALA A 70 2.21 -3.68 -9.83
N ILE A 71 2.77 -3.10 -8.76
CA ILE A 71 4.21 -2.82 -8.68
C ILE A 71 5.02 -4.13 -8.72
N ALA A 72 4.65 -5.12 -7.90
CA ALA A 72 5.38 -6.38 -7.86
C ALA A 72 5.45 -7.03 -9.25
N MET A 73 4.33 -7.10 -9.97
CA MET A 73 4.31 -7.68 -11.32
C MET A 73 5.18 -6.91 -12.32
N ASN A 74 5.15 -5.57 -12.27
CA ASN A 74 5.89 -4.72 -13.21
C ASN A 74 7.39 -4.64 -12.93
N TYR A 75 7.79 -4.75 -11.66
CA TYR A 75 9.16 -4.46 -11.21
C TYR A 75 9.90 -5.67 -10.65
N TRP A 76 9.27 -6.86 -10.52
CA TRP A 76 9.91 -8.06 -9.95
C TRP A 76 11.29 -8.37 -10.55
N ARG A 77 11.41 -8.29 -11.88
CA ARG A 77 12.66 -8.61 -12.58
C ARG A 77 13.78 -7.59 -12.34
N LYS A 78 13.43 -6.33 -12.05
CA LYS A 78 14.40 -5.23 -11.91
C LYS A 78 14.71 -4.92 -10.45
N GLU A 79 13.74 -5.08 -9.56
CA GLU A 79 13.81 -4.70 -8.14
C GLU A 79 13.23 -5.82 -7.25
N PRO A 80 13.74 -7.06 -7.32
CA PRO A 80 13.14 -8.23 -6.66
C PRO A 80 13.15 -8.10 -5.12
N VAL A 81 14.23 -7.57 -4.55
CA VAL A 81 14.36 -7.40 -3.10
C VAL A 81 13.31 -6.42 -2.57
N TRP A 82 13.11 -5.29 -3.27
CA TRP A 82 12.07 -4.33 -2.89
C TRP A 82 10.68 -4.97 -2.98
N CYS A 83 10.41 -5.71 -4.06
CA CYS A 83 9.13 -6.39 -4.25
C CYS A 83 8.89 -7.43 -3.14
N LEU A 84 9.89 -8.22 -2.77
CA LEU A 84 9.79 -9.19 -1.69
C LEU A 84 9.46 -8.51 -0.35
N VAL A 85 10.22 -7.48 0.02
CA VAL A 85 9.95 -6.69 1.24
C VAL A 85 8.55 -6.07 1.21
N ARG A 86 8.07 -5.66 0.04
CA ARG A 86 6.73 -5.11 -0.10
C ARG A 86 5.65 -6.18 0.11
N LEU A 87 5.80 -7.35 -0.50
CA LEU A 87 4.85 -8.46 -0.37
C LEU A 87 4.83 -9.02 1.06
N THR A 88 5.97 -9.09 1.75
CA THR A 88 6.01 -9.49 3.16
C THR A 88 5.31 -8.49 4.07
N ARG A 89 5.50 -7.18 3.84
CA ARG A 89 4.75 -6.13 4.56
C ARG A 89 3.25 -6.19 4.25
N LEU A 90 2.90 -6.50 3.02
CA LEU A 90 1.50 -6.67 2.61
C LEU A 90 0.85 -7.86 3.35
N PHE A 91 1.54 -8.99 3.41
CA PHE A 91 1.09 -10.17 4.15
C PHE A 91 0.96 -9.87 5.65
N ALA A 92 1.97 -9.24 6.26
CA ALA A 92 1.90 -8.80 7.65
C ALA A 92 0.69 -7.86 7.91
N GLY A 93 0.38 -6.98 6.96
CA GLY A 93 -0.77 -6.08 7.02
C GLY A 93 -2.14 -6.78 6.93
N VAL A 94 -2.23 -7.98 6.33
CA VAL A 94 -3.43 -8.82 6.38
C VAL A 94 -3.51 -9.57 7.69
N THR A 95 -2.40 -10.14 8.14
CA THR A 95 -2.32 -10.80 9.44
C THR A 95 -2.72 -9.83 10.56
N SER A 96 -2.30 -8.57 10.48
CA SER A 96 -2.71 -7.54 11.44
C SER A 96 -4.20 -7.25 11.42
N ILE A 97 -4.85 -7.25 10.23
CA ILE A 97 -6.30 -7.10 10.12
C ILE A 97 -7.00 -8.25 10.85
N VAL A 98 -6.58 -9.49 10.60
CA VAL A 98 -7.20 -10.68 11.18
C VAL A 98 -7.07 -10.69 12.71
N LEU A 99 -5.91 -10.29 13.23
CA LEU A 99 -5.64 -10.34 14.66
C LEU A 99 -6.25 -9.16 15.41
N PHE A 100 -6.07 -7.93 14.92
CA PHE A 100 -6.21 -6.72 15.76
C PHE A 100 -7.21 -5.69 15.27
N GLU A 101 -7.51 -5.62 13.96
CA GLU A 101 -8.33 -4.52 13.43
C GLU A 101 -9.84 -4.75 13.58
N PRO A 102 -10.64 -3.68 13.78
CA PRO A 102 -12.09 -3.74 13.67
C PRO A 102 -12.53 -3.91 12.20
N GLU A 103 -13.79 -4.32 11.99
CA GLU A 103 -14.38 -4.54 10.66
C GLU A 103 -13.59 -5.53 9.77
N LYS A 104 -13.03 -6.58 10.39
CA LYS A 104 -12.16 -7.59 9.76
C LYS A 104 -12.68 -8.09 8.42
N ALA A 105 -13.95 -8.50 8.36
CA ALA A 105 -14.55 -9.05 7.15
C ALA A 105 -14.52 -8.05 5.98
N LYS A 106 -14.85 -6.78 6.22
CA LYS A 106 -14.85 -5.73 5.20
C LYS A 106 -13.42 -5.45 4.70
N LYS A 107 -12.45 -5.39 5.60
CA LYS A 107 -11.03 -5.15 5.26
C LYS A 107 -10.38 -6.34 4.56
N ILE A 108 -10.69 -7.58 4.96
CA ILE A 108 -10.24 -8.80 4.28
C ILE A 108 -10.84 -8.89 2.88
N ARG A 109 -12.14 -8.60 2.73
CA ARG A 109 -12.77 -8.52 1.40
C ARG A 109 -12.09 -7.46 0.54
N ALA A 110 -11.80 -6.29 1.10
CA ALA A 110 -11.11 -5.20 0.39
C ALA A 110 -9.72 -5.63 -0.08
N PHE A 111 -9.00 -6.34 0.78
CA PHE A 111 -7.71 -6.93 0.45
C PHE A 111 -7.82 -7.92 -0.72
N ALA A 112 -8.73 -8.89 -0.63
CA ALA A 112 -8.92 -9.91 -1.67
C ALA A 112 -9.35 -9.29 -3.01
N THR A 113 -10.25 -8.31 -2.99
CA THR A 113 -10.65 -7.55 -4.18
C THR A 113 -9.48 -6.77 -4.76
N GLY A 114 -8.68 -6.11 -3.92
CA GLY A 114 -7.47 -5.40 -4.36
C GLY A 114 -6.44 -6.33 -4.97
N LEU A 115 -6.26 -7.53 -4.41
CA LEU A 115 -5.37 -8.57 -4.95
C LEU A 115 -5.83 -8.99 -6.36
N GLY A 116 -7.12 -9.31 -6.52
CA GLY A 116 -7.69 -9.71 -7.81
C GLY A 116 -7.59 -8.60 -8.87
N ASP A 117 -7.96 -7.36 -8.51
CA ASP A 117 -7.87 -6.21 -9.42
C ASP A 117 -6.41 -5.91 -9.80
N GLY A 118 -5.49 -6.05 -8.84
CA GLY A 118 -4.06 -5.85 -9.06
C GLY A 118 -3.50 -6.87 -10.06
N LEU A 119 -3.82 -8.15 -9.88
CA LEU A 119 -3.42 -9.23 -10.79
C LEU A 119 -4.00 -9.07 -12.20
N GLN A 120 -5.25 -8.59 -12.29
CA GLN A 120 -5.93 -8.37 -13.58
C GLN A 120 -5.59 -7.03 -14.23
N GLY A 121 -4.74 -6.21 -13.59
CA GLY A 121 -4.36 -4.89 -14.11
C GLY A 121 -5.50 -3.87 -14.14
N ARG A 122 -6.55 -4.05 -13.33
CA ARG A 122 -7.68 -3.11 -13.23
C ARG A 122 -7.29 -1.88 -12.40
N MET A 123 -6.71 -0.89 -13.07
CA MET A 123 -6.28 0.37 -12.45
C MET A 123 -7.37 1.44 -12.50
N GLY A 124 -7.09 2.62 -11.93
CA GLY A 124 -7.99 3.77 -11.86
C GLY A 124 -8.64 3.95 -10.48
N LYS A 125 -9.73 4.72 -10.42
CA LYS A 125 -10.56 4.83 -9.21
C LYS A 125 -11.31 3.52 -8.96
N CYS A 126 -11.49 3.16 -7.70
CA CYS A 126 -12.24 1.99 -7.27
C CYS A 126 -13.68 2.05 -7.79
N SER A 127 -14.09 1.04 -8.55
CA SER A 127 -15.45 0.90 -9.09
C SER A 127 -16.39 0.12 -8.16
N HIS A 128 -15.87 -0.44 -7.06
CA HIS A 128 -16.65 -1.25 -6.13
C HIS A 128 -17.41 -0.36 -5.15
N ASP A 129 -18.73 -0.27 -5.31
CA ASP A 129 -19.57 0.66 -4.54
C ASP A 129 -19.55 0.41 -3.03
N TRP A 130 -19.43 -0.85 -2.61
CA TRP A 130 -19.37 -1.23 -1.19
C TRP A 130 -18.07 -0.80 -0.47
N LEU A 131 -17.05 -0.34 -1.22
CA LEU A 131 -15.82 0.24 -0.68
C LEU A 131 -15.87 1.76 -0.58
N ARG A 132 -16.86 2.42 -1.19
CA ARG A 132 -16.99 3.88 -1.10
C ARG A 132 -17.31 4.26 0.35
N PRO A 133 -16.66 5.30 0.92
CA PRO A 133 -17.12 5.85 2.18
C PRO A 133 -18.56 6.36 1.99
N VAL A 134 -19.42 6.02 2.94
CA VAL A 134 -20.79 6.56 3.06
C VAL A 134 -20.69 8.02 3.46
#